data_AF-A0A8S9BFN5-F1
#
_entry.id   AF-A0A8S9BFN5-F1
#
_cell.length_a   1.000
_cell.length_b   1.000
_cell.length_c   1.000
_cell.angle_alpha   90.00
_cell.angle_beta   90.00
_cell.angle_gamma   90.00
#
_symmetry.space_group_name_H-M   'P 1'
#
loop_
_entity.id
_entity.type
_entity.pdbx_description
1 polymer ?
#
loop_
_entity_poly.entity_id
_entity_poly.type
_entity_poly.pdbx_seq_one_letter_code
_entity_poly.pdbx_strand_id
1 'polypeptide(L)'
;MICSRCLRRASALRSSPSTARTFSSTNSPFSPATATPSSPRTAGPPAATSTGIAQPFSTPLTPAPNDVSLGVGLRPKSKASLPVSMSPAGTVLRGINYLKGRDEPVALAEEEYPEWLWRCLDVKNKDDGEDGAVGDEFSKSKKLRRKAAKRQRKLEAARLASGDLSALQPRIPITQQSIDLPANEEGTIRGAVEAGEKREELREAMRRERRSKIKESNFLKGM
;
A
#
# COMPACT_ATOMS: atom_id res chain seq x y z
N MET A 1 57.53 -0.59 -0.94
CA MET A 1 57.89 -1.93 -1.47
C MET A 1 57.07 -2.99 -0.75
N ILE A 2 56.13 -3.63 -1.43
CA ILE A 2 55.18 -4.58 -0.83
C ILE A 2 55.84 -5.97 -0.79
N CYS A 3 55.90 -6.58 0.40
CA CYS A 3 56.60 -7.84 0.63
C CYS A 3 55.89 -9.03 -0.04
N SER A 4 56.66 -9.89 -0.72
CA SER A 4 56.18 -11.08 -1.45
C SER A 4 55.51 -12.14 -0.56
N ARG A 5 55.74 -12.11 0.76
CA ARG A 5 55.03 -12.93 1.75
C ARG A 5 53.64 -12.39 2.10
N CYS A 6 53.41 -11.08 1.99
CA CYS A 6 52.12 -10.46 2.26
C CYS A 6 51.11 -10.72 1.11
N LEU A 7 51.57 -10.73 -0.15
CA LEU A 7 50.72 -11.05 -1.32
C LEU A 7 50.21 -12.50 -1.32
N ARG A 8 51.03 -13.46 -0.86
CA ARG A 8 50.65 -14.88 -0.80
C ARG A 8 49.62 -15.18 0.30
N ARG A 9 49.58 -14.39 1.38
CA ARG A 9 48.61 -14.57 2.47
C ARG A 9 47.26 -13.91 2.16
N ALA A 10 47.25 -12.87 1.32
CA ALA A 10 46.02 -12.23 0.84
C ALA A 10 45.28 -13.04 -0.25
N SER A 11 45.96 -13.95 -0.94
CA SER A 11 45.37 -14.82 -1.98
C SER A 11 44.69 -16.07 -1.41
N ALA A 12 44.96 -16.45 -0.17
CA ALA A 12 44.33 -17.60 0.50
C ALA A 12 42.91 -17.34 1.05
N LEU A 13 42.42 -16.08 1.00
CA LEU A 13 41.12 -15.69 1.55
C LEU A 13 40.05 -15.37 0.48
N ARG A 14 40.31 -15.64 -0.80
CA ARG A 14 39.28 -15.58 -1.85
C ARG A 14 38.77 -16.98 -2.15
N SER A 15 37.85 -17.45 -1.32
CA SER A 15 36.93 -18.52 -1.74
C SER A 15 35.92 -17.92 -2.71
N SER A 16 36.15 -18.14 -4.00
CA SER A 16 35.15 -17.92 -5.04
C SER A 16 34.40 -19.23 -5.26
N PRO A 17 33.08 -19.29 -5.05
CA PRO A 17 32.28 -20.31 -5.70
C PRO A 17 31.93 -19.81 -7.11
N SER A 18 32.64 -20.34 -8.11
CA SER A 18 32.18 -20.40 -9.49
C SER A 18 31.10 -21.49 -9.57
N THR A 19 29.84 -21.10 -9.51
CA THR A 19 28.73 -21.99 -9.87
C THR A 19 28.26 -21.62 -11.27
N ALA A 20 28.81 -22.30 -12.28
CA ALA A 20 28.24 -22.31 -13.61
C ALA A 20 26.87 -23.01 -13.53
N ARG A 21 25.79 -22.30 -13.85
CA ARG A 21 24.47 -22.88 -14.06
C ARG A 21 24.22 -22.96 -15.56
N THR A 22 24.38 -24.16 -16.12
CA THR A 22 23.81 -24.54 -17.41
C THR A 22 22.30 -24.70 -17.25
N PHE A 23 21.52 -23.90 -17.98
CA PHE A 23 20.08 -24.09 -18.11
C PHE A 23 19.81 -25.00 -19.32
N SER A 24 19.34 -26.22 -19.08
CA SER A 24 18.73 -27.06 -20.11
C SER A 24 17.25 -26.69 -20.21
N SER A 25 16.83 -26.14 -21.34
CA SER A 25 15.42 -25.91 -21.66
C SER A 25 14.79 -27.20 -22.19
N THR A 26 13.88 -27.80 -21.42
CA THR A 26 12.94 -28.80 -21.94
C THR A 26 11.70 -28.07 -22.46
N ASN A 27 11.58 -27.96 -23.79
CA ASN A 27 10.32 -27.60 -24.45
C ASN A 27 9.29 -28.72 -24.20
N SER A 28 8.12 -28.35 -23.66
CA SER A 28 6.92 -29.19 -23.75
C SER A 28 5.95 -28.52 -24.74
N PRO A 29 5.46 -29.22 -25.77
CA PRO A 29 4.53 -28.65 -26.74
C PRO A 29 3.10 -28.58 -26.18
N PHE A 30 2.47 -27.43 -26.41
CA PHE A 30 1.04 -27.22 -26.31
C PHE A 30 0.29 -28.09 -27.34
N SER A 31 -0.69 -28.87 -26.89
CA SER A 31 -1.70 -29.49 -27.74
C SER A 31 -2.98 -28.66 -27.72
N PRO A 32 -3.55 -28.24 -28.87
CA PRO A 32 -4.88 -27.65 -28.92
C PRO A 32 -5.96 -28.74 -29.01
N ALA A 33 -6.94 -28.69 -28.10
CA ALA A 33 -8.13 -29.51 -28.17
C ALA A 33 -9.05 -29.00 -29.30
N THR A 34 -9.33 -29.89 -30.27
CA THR A 34 -10.35 -29.71 -31.30
C THR A 34 -11.68 -30.17 -30.74
N ALA A 35 -12.65 -29.25 -30.60
CA ALA A 35 -14.03 -29.58 -30.28
C ALA A 35 -14.89 -29.43 -31.53
N THR A 36 -15.28 -30.56 -32.10
CA THR A 36 -16.40 -30.69 -33.04
C THR A 36 -17.73 -30.58 -32.30
N PRO A 37 -18.72 -29.86 -32.84
CA PRO A 37 -20.12 -30.21 -32.60
C PRO A 37 -20.78 -30.78 -33.86
N SER A 38 -21.36 -31.95 -33.68
CA SER A 38 -22.20 -32.70 -34.61
C SER A 38 -23.50 -31.96 -34.94
N SER A 39 -23.81 -31.89 -36.23
CA SER A 39 -25.15 -31.60 -36.76
C SER A 39 -26.12 -32.77 -36.50
N PRO A 40 -27.43 -32.50 -36.46
CA PRO A 40 -28.24 -32.96 -37.59
C PRO A 40 -29.19 -31.86 -38.12
N ARG A 41 -29.26 -31.77 -39.45
CA ARG A 41 -30.27 -31.01 -40.21
C ARG A 41 -31.35 -32.01 -40.66
N THR A 42 -32.61 -31.70 -40.37
CA THR A 42 -33.75 -32.24 -41.12
C THR A 42 -34.67 -31.09 -41.51
N ALA A 43 -35.13 -31.13 -42.75
CA ALA A 43 -35.73 -30.03 -43.50
C ALA A 43 -37.25 -29.93 -43.33
N GLY A 44 -37.78 -28.71 -43.54
CA GLY A 44 -39.18 -28.43 -43.86
C GLY A 44 -39.49 -26.93 -43.90
N PRO A 45 -40.13 -26.38 -44.96
CA PRO A 45 -40.67 -25.01 -44.99
C PRO A 45 -42.23 -25.03 -45.15
N PRO A 46 -42.92 -23.89 -45.35
CA PRO A 46 -43.48 -23.04 -44.29
C PRO A 46 -45.01 -22.88 -44.37
N ALA A 47 -45.68 -22.47 -43.28
CA ALA A 47 -47.05 -21.93 -43.36
C ALA A 47 -47.34 -20.93 -42.22
N ALA A 48 -48.01 -19.84 -42.60
CA ALA A 48 -48.26 -18.60 -41.86
C ALA A 48 -49.30 -18.71 -40.73
N THR A 49 -49.32 -17.73 -39.82
CA THR A 49 -50.44 -16.76 -39.63
C THR A 49 -50.40 -16.07 -38.24
N SER A 50 -50.11 -14.75 -38.29
CA SER A 50 -50.70 -13.62 -37.55
C SER A 50 -50.55 -13.36 -36.03
N THR A 51 -50.37 -12.05 -35.79
CA THR A 51 -50.83 -11.17 -34.68
C THR A 51 -49.99 -11.04 -33.41
N GLY A 52 -49.55 -9.78 -33.13
CA GLY A 52 -49.29 -9.30 -31.77
C GLY A 52 -48.11 -8.33 -31.57
N ILE A 53 -48.20 -7.10 -32.08
CA ILE A 53 -47.87 -5.81 -31.39
C ILE A 53 -46.48 -5.76 -30.67
N ALA A 54 -45.43 -5.18 -31.28
CA ALA A 54 -44.84 -3.85 -31.00
C ALA A 54 -44.36 -3.64 -29.52
N GLN A 55 -43.12 -3.29 -29.15
CA GLN A 55 -41.93 -2.71 -29.77
C GLN A 55 -40.64 -3.06 -28.97
N PRO A 56 -39.44 -2.96 -29.57
CA PRO A 56 -38.16 -3.06 -28.86
C PRO A 56 -37.75 -1.70 -28.27
N PHE A 57 -37.58 -1.62 -26.95
CA PHE A 57 -37.05 -0.42 -26.31
C PHE A 57 -35.52 -0.39 -26.49
N SER A 58 -35.01 0.52 -27.32
CA SER A 58 -33.59 0.83 -27.43
C SER A 58 -33.34 2.30 -27.11
N THR A 59 -32.27 2.55 -26.35
CA THR A 59 -31.48 3.80 -26.18
C THR A 59 -32.08 4.91 -25.29
N PRO A 60 -31.29 5.91 -24.77
CA PRO A 60 -29.86 6.19 -24.93
C PRO A 60 -29.07 6.62 -23.65
N LEU A 61 -27.76 6.80 -23.85
CA LEU A 61 -26.77 7.50 -23.01
C LEU A 61 -27.15 8.96 -22.64
N THR A 62 -26.88 9.32 -21.37
CA THR A 62 -26.46 10.63 -20.77
C THR A 62 -27.33 11.90 -20.99
N PRO A 63 -27.49 12.80 -19.98
CA PRO A 63 -26.41 13.72 -19.56
C PRO A 63 -26.31 13.97 -18.03
N ALA A 64 -25.17 14.55 -17.64
CA ALA A 64 -24.82 15.00 -16.29
C ALA A 64 -25.86 15.94 -15.62
N PRO A 65 -25.97 15.95 -14.28
CA PRO A 65 -26.53 17.09 -13.55
C PRO A 65 -25.43 18.10 -13.18
N ASN A 66 -25.59 19.31 -13.69
CA ASN A 66 -24.88 20.50 -13.26
C ASN A 66 -25.37 20.96 -11.89
N ASP A 67 -24.40 21.30 -11.05
CA ASP A 67 -24.36 22.41 -10.08
C ASP A 67 -25.69 22.90 -9.46
N VAL A 68 -25.96 22.43 -8.23
CA VAL A 68 -26.76 23.18 -7.25
C VAL A 68 -25.85 23.51 -6.08
N SER A 69 -25.41 24.76 -6.08
CA SER A 69 -24.76 25.46 -4.99
C SER A 69 -25.66 25.45 -3.74
N LEU A 70 -25.31 24.63 -2.75
CA LEU A 70 -25.67 24.85 -1.36
C LEU A 70 -24.39 25.28 -0.64
N GLY A 71 -24.35 26.57 -0.31
CA GLY A 71 -23.26 27.20 0.41
C GLY A 71 -22.99 26.53 1.75
N VAL A 72 -21.90 25.78 1.80
CA VAL A 72 -21.12 25.53 3.01
C VAL A 72 -19.75 26.11 2.74
N GLY A 73 -19.42 27.16 3.49
CA GLY A 73 -18.30 28.05 3.22
C GLY A 73 -17.02 27.32 2.88
N LEU A 74 -16.53 27.60 1.66
CA LEU A 74 -15.12 27.54 1.32
C LEU A 74 -14.38 28.50 2.25
N ARG A 75 -14.08 28.05 3.47
CA ARG A 75 -12.96 28.63 4.20
C ARG A 75 -11.76 28.43 3.28
N PRO A 76 -11.01 29.50 2.91
CA PRO A 76 -9.71 29.28 2.31
C PRO A 76 -8.98 28.33 3.26
N LYS A 77 -8.33 27.28 2.71
CA LYS A 77 -7.37 26.50 3.48
C LYS A 77 -6.35 27.51 4.00
N SER A 78 -6.58 28.00 5.21
CA SER A 78 -5.61 28.75 5.97
C SER A 78 -4.36 27.89 5.93
N LYS A 79 -3.25 28.48 5.49
CA LYS A 79 -1.93 27.83 5.54
C LYS A 79 -1.89 27.01 6.82
N ALA A 80 -1.82 25.69 6.67
CA ALA A 80 -1.83 24.79 7.81
C ALA A 80 -0.75 25.30 8.75
N SER A 81 -1.14 25.72 9.96
CA SER A 81 -0.19 26.21 10.94
C SER A 81 0.85 25.11 11.10
N LEU A 82 2.12 25.42 10.79
CA LEU A 82 3.20 24.46 10.96
C LEU A 82 3.18 23.97 12.42
N PRO A 83 3.47 22.67 12.65
CA PRO A 83 3.51 22.14 14.00
C PRO A 83 4.58 22.90 14.79
N VAL A 84 4.22 23.38 15.97
CA VAL A 84 5.13 24.14 16.84
C VAL A 84 6.35 23.29 17.13
N SER A 85 7.51 23.76 16.66
CA SER A 85 8.78 23.11 16.90
C SER A 85 9.28 23.41 18.32
N MET A 86 10.02 22.49 18.91
CA MET A 86 10.60 22.65 20.25
C MET A 86 11.76 23.66 20.26
N SER A 87 12.38 23.89 19.11
CA SER A 87 13.53 24.78 18.93
C SER A 87 13.11 25.98 18.08
N PRO A 88 12.75 27.12 18.70
CA PRO A 88 12.38 28.31 17.95
C PRO A 88 13.57 28.88 17.16
N ALA A 89 13.27 29.73 16.17
CA ALA A 89 14.29 30.42 15.37
C ALA A 89 15.33 31.12 16.25
N GLY A 90 16.62 30.99 15.90
CA GLY A 90 17.73 31.54 16.66
C GLY A 90 18.29 30.60 17.75
N THR A 91 17.71 29.41 17.95
CA THR A 91 18.24 28.44 18.92
C THR A 91 19.58 27.87 18.44
N VAL A 92 20.64 28.03 19.22
CA VAL A 92 21.95 27.44 18.92
C VAL A 92 21.92 25.95 19.23
N LEU A 93 22.14 25.11 18.22
CA LEU A 93 22.09 23.67 18.34
C LEU A 93 23.46 23.13 18.79
N ARG A 94 23.57 22.93 20.11
CA ARG A 94 24.83 22.54 20.76
C ARG A 94 25.29 21.14 20.36
N GLY A 95 26.60 20.98 20.16
CA GLY A 95 27.23 19.67 19.95
C GLY A 95 27.01 19.02 18.58
N ILE A 96 26.48 19.76 17.59
CA ILE A 96 26.38 19.29 16.20
C ILE A 96 27.68 19.55 15.43
N ASN A 97 28.34 20.69 15.69
CA ASN A 97 29.58 21.03 15.01
C ASN A 97 30.76 20.25 15.62
N TYR A 98 31.42 19.44 14.79
CA TYR A 98 32.65 18.72 15.14
C TYR A 98 33.91 19.36 14.51
N LEU A 99 33.76 20.41 13.71
CA LEU A 99 34.85 21.13 13.06
C LEU A 99 35.39 22.24 13.96
N LYS A 100 36.72 22.30 14.10
CA LYS A 100 37.40 23.37 14.86
C LYS A 100 37.29 24.70 14.11
N GLY A 101 36.99 25.78 14.84
CA GLY A 101 36.91 27.14 14.27
C GLY A 101 35.67 27.40 13.41
N ARG A 102 34.62 26.57 13.53
CA ARG A 102 33.30 26.83 12.96
C ARG A 102 32.31 27.09 14.09
N ASP A 103 31.30 27.91 13.82
CA ASP A 103 30.23 28.18 14.77
C ASP A 103 29.23 27.01 14.81
N GLU A 104 28.50 26.91 15.92
CA GLU A 104 27.40 25.95 16.04
C GLU A 104 26.24 26.37 15.13
N PRO A 105 25.58 25.41 14.44
CA PRO A 105 24.45 25.74 13.58
C PRO A 105 23.30 26.33 14.41
N VAL A 106 22.71 27.40 13.88
CA VAL A 106 21.57 28.08 14.49
C VAL A 106 20.29 27.62 13.79
N ALA A 107 19.26 27.30 14.57
CA ALA A 107 17.95 26.92 14.06
C ALA A 107 17.31 28.09 13.29
N LEU A 108 16.83 27.81 12.08
CA LEU A 108 16.12 28.75 11.21
C LEU A 108 14.64 28.80 11.60
N ALA A 109 13.86 29.64 10.92
CA ALA A 109 12.41 29.65 11.07
C ALA A 109 11.79 28.35 10.53
N GLU A 110 10.66 27.93 11.11
CA GLU A 110 9.97 26.69 10.74
C GLU A 110 9.56 26.64 9.26
N GLU A 111 9.28 27.79 8.67
CA GLU A 111 8.89 27.95 7.26
C GLU A 111 10.05 27.75 6.28
N GLU A 112 11.29 27.94 6.72
CA GLU A 112 12.49 27.78 5.89
C GLU A 112 12.90 26.30 5.78
N TYR A 113 12.42 25.47 6.71
CA TYR A 113 12.65 24.04 6.64
C TYR A 113 11.72 23.37 5.63
N PRO A 114 12.22 22.36 4.88
CA PRO A 114 11.39 21.60 3.95
C PRO A 114 10.20 20.91 4.64
N GLU A 115 9.05 20.83 3.94
CA GLU A 115 7.81 20.24 4.48
C GLU A 115 7.99 18.78 4.94
N TRP A 116 8.83 17.99 4.27
CA TRP A 116 9.03 16.58 4.60
C TRP A 116 9.58 16.36 6.02
N LEU A 117 10.29 17.35 6.60
CA LEU A 117 10.82 17.28 7.96
C LEU A 117 9.70 17.06 8.98
N TRP A 118 8.58 17.75 8.78
CA TRP A 118 7.41 17.70 9.66
C TRP A 118 6.65 16.37 9.54
N ARG A 119 6.82 15.65 8.44
CA ARG A 119 6.20 14.34 8.17
C ARG A 119 7.07 13.15 8.61
N CYS A 120 8.31 13.37 9.04
CA CYS A 120 9.21 12.30 9.46
C CYS A 120 8.69 11.50 10.67
N LEU A 121 7.96 12.16 11.59
CA LEU A 121 7.40 11.52 12.79
C LEU A 121 6.16 10.66 12.49
N ASP A 122 5.51 10.86 11.35
CA ASP A 122 4.32 10.08 10.96
C ASP A 122 4.63 8.59 10.80
N VAL A 123 5.88 8.24 10.44
CA VAL A 123 6.32 6.84 10.33
C VAL A 123 6.20 6.11 11.67
N LYS A 124 6.49 6.80 12.78
CA LYS A 124 6.39 6.23 14.12
C LYS A 124 4.92 6.10 14.56
N ASN A 125 4.13 7.12 14.29
CA ASN A 125 2.71 7.13 14.65
C ASN A 125 1.88 6.08 13.88
N LYS A 126 2.30 5.67 12.68
CA LYS A 126 1.59 4.62 11.92
C LYS A 126 1.69 3.24 12.56
N ASP A 127 2.83 2.89 13.17
CA ASP A 127 2.97 1.63 13.90
C ASP A 127 2.17 1.65 15.22
N ASP A 128 2.01 2.82 15.85
CA ASP A 128 1.28 2.96 17.12
C ASP A 128 -0.22 3.30 16.94
N GLY A 129 -0.66 3.77 15.77
CA GLY A 129 -1.99 4.37 15.59
C GLY A 129 -3.12 3.38 15.29
N GLU A 130 -2.84 2.34 14.50
CA GLU A 130 -3.81 1.28 14.18
C GLU A 130 -3.70 0.11 15.17
N ASP A 131 -2.48 -0.29 15.52
CA ASP A 131 -2.19 -1.37 16.46
C ASP A 131 -2.05 -0.92 17.93
N GLY A 132 -1.79 0.37 18.23
CA GLY A 132 -1.70 0.83 19.62
C GLY A 132 -3.05 0.92 20.33
N ALA A 133 -4.15 1.00 19.58
CA ALA A 133 -5.50 0.79 20.14
C ALA A 133 -5.70 -0.69 20.55
N VAL A 134 -5.09 -1.63 19.83
CA VAL A 134 -5.01 -3.06 20.22
C VAL A 134 -4.06 -3.24 21.41
N GLY A 135 -2.99 -2.45 21.49
CA GLY A 135 -2.08 -2.38 22.63
C GLY A 135 -2.73 -1.91 23.94
N ASP A 136 -3.78 -1.08 23.86
CA ASP A 136 -4.59 -0.66 25.04
C ASP A 136 -5.37 -1.84 25.65
N GLU A 137 -5.72 -2.85 24.84
CA GLU A 137 -6.37 -4.09 25.29
C GLU A 137 -5.43 -4.91 26.20
N PHE A 138 -4.11 -4.76 26.01
CA PHE A 138 -3.08 -5.53 26.73
C PHE A 138 -2.32 -4.71 27.79
N SER A 139 -2.58 -3.40 27.92
CA SER A 139 -1.84 -2.53 28.84
C SER A 139 -2.46 -2.42 30.26
N LYS A 140 -1.83 -3.16 31.17
CA LYS A 140 -1.59 -2.91 32.61
C LYS A 140 -2.74 -2.74 33.64
N SER A 141 -4.02 -2.45 33.31
CA SER A 141 -5.10 -2.43 34.33
C SER A 141 -6.43 -3.08 33.90
N LYS A 142 -7.01 -3.93 34.77
CA LYS A 142 -8.30 -4.62 34.56
C LYS A 142 -9.45 -3.65 34.23
N LYS A 143 -9.42 -2.43 34.78
CA LYS A 143 -10.43 -1.39 34.52
C LYS A 143 -10.31 -0.82 33.11
N LEU A 144 -9.08 -0.69 32.61
CA LEU A 144 -8.79 -0.17 31.27
C LEU A 144 -9.30 -1.15 30.21
N ARG A 145 -8.96 -2.45 30.35
CA ARG A 145 -9.47 -3.53 29.47
C ARG A 145 -10.99 -3.58 29.42
N ARG A 146 -11.66 -3.49 30.58
CA ARG A 146 -13.13 -3.43 30.61
C ARG A 146 -13.70 -2.23 29.87
N LYS A 147 -13.02 -1.07 29.95
CA LYS A 147 -13.43 0.15 29.24
C LYS A 147 -13.18 0.02 27.73
N ALA A 148 -12.04 -0.55 27.33
CA ALA A 148 -11.70 -0.85 25.94
C ALA A 148 -12.70 -1.84 25.33
N ALA A 149 -12.94 -2.98 25.97
CA ALA A 149 -13.94 -3.95 25.55
C ALA A 149 -15.37 -3.36 25.48
N LYS A 150 -15.75 -2.48 26.42
CA LYS A 150 -17.05 -1.77 26.36
C LYS A 150 -17.12 -0.79 25.17
N ARG A 151 -16.02 -0.10 24.86
CA ARG A 151 -15.92 0.79 23.70
C ARG A 151 -15.98 -0.02 22.39
N GLN A 152 -15.24 -1.12 22.28
CA GLN A 152 -15.28 -2.02 21.13
C GLN A 152 -16.68 -2.57 20.88
N ARG A 153 -17.33 -3.15 21.91
CA ARG A 153 -18.72 -3.63 21.79
C ARG A 153 -19.69 -2.55 21.33
N LYS A 154 -19.51 -1.30 21.80
CA LYS A 154 -20.35 -0.17 21.37
C LYS A 154 -20.09 0.21 19.91
N LEU A 155 -18.83 0.22 19.47
CA LEU A 155 -18.46 0.50 18.08
C LEU A 155 -18.93 -0.60 17.14
N GLU A 156 -18.78 -1.87 17.53
CA GLU A 156 -19.31 -3.03 16.80
C GLU A 156 -20.83 -2.97 16.70
N ALA A 157 -21.53 -2.72 17.80
CA ALA A 157 -22.99 -2.56 17.79
C ALA A 157 -23.44 -1.40 16.91
N ALA A 158 -22.71 -0.27 16.91
CA ALA A 158 -22.99 0.86 16.02
C ALA A 158 -22.74 0.50 14.55
N ARG A 159 -21.65 -0.22 14.23
CA ARG A 159 -21.35 -0.70 12.87
C ARG A 159 -22.40 -1.71 12.37
N LEU A 160 -22.88 -2.60 13.24
CA LEU A 160 -23.98 -3.52 12.92
C LEU A 160 -25.31 -2.77 12.76
N ALA A 161 -25.57 -1.77 13.58
CA ALA A 161 -26.79 -0.96 13.50
C ALA A 161 -26.83 -0.06 12.25
N SER A 162 -25.69 0.39 11.72
CA SER A 162 -25.64 1.14 10.46
C SER A 162 -26.05 0.33 9.23
N GLY A 163 -26.21 -1.01 9.35
CA GLY A 163 -26.71 -1.86 8.27
C GLY A 163 -25.78 -2.01 7.05
N ASP A 164 -24.63 -1.32 7.05
CA ASP A 164 -23.64 -1.38 5.98
C ASP A 164 -22.80 -2.67 6.12
N LEU A 165 -23.29 -3.75 5.51
CA LEU A 165 -22.67 -5.07 5.53
C LEU A 165 -21.28 -5.08 4.88
N SER A 166 -20.95 -4.07 4.06
CA SER A 166 -19.63 -3.96 3.43
C SER A 166 -18.52 -3.70 4.46
N ALA A 167 -18.81 -2.93 5.51
CA ALA A 167 -17.85 -2.63 6.57
C ALA A 167 -17.49 -3.84 7.45
N LEU A 168 -18.28 -4.91 7.41
CA LEU A 168 -18.03 -6.15 8.16
C LEU A 168 -17.17 -7.16 7.36
N GLN A 169 -17.01 -6.96 6.05
CA GLN A 169 -16.21 -7.86 5.23
C GLN A 169 -14.74 -7.83 5.70
N PRO A 170 -14.06 -8.99 5.79
CA PRO A 170 -12.65 -9.04 6.14
C PRO A 170 -11.82 -8.17 5.20
N ARG A 171 -11.03 -7.24 5.76
CA ARG A 171 -10.11 -6.41 4.98
C ARG A 171 -8.96 -7.29 4.50
N ILE A 172 -9.02 -7.69 3.24
CA ILE A 172 -7.96 -8.48 2.60
C ILE A 172 -6.71 -7.60 2.45
N PRO A 173 -5.53 -8.01 2.95
CA PRO A 173 -4.28 -7.28 2.75
C PRO A 173 -3.92 -7.15 1.27
N ILE A 174 -3.25 -6.05 0.89
CA ILE A 174 -2.89 -5.75 -0.51
C ILE A 174 -2.06 -6.85 -1.19
N THR A 175 -1.28 -7.61 -0.41
CA THR A 175 -0.46 -8.74 -0.85
C THR A 175 -1.27 -9.97 -1.29
N GLN A 176 -2.50 -10.11 -0.77
CA GLN A 176 -3.40 -11.23 -1.03
C GLN A 176 -4.52 -10.86 -2.01
N GLN A 177 -4.61 -9.60 -2.41
CA GLN A 177 -5.57 -9.15 -3.41
C GLN A 177 -5.11 -9.56 -4.81
N SER A 178 -6.06 -9.97 -5.65
CA SER A 178 -5.85 -10.28 -7.08
C SER A 178 -6.37 -9.17 -8.00
N ILE A 179 -6.66 -7.99 -7.44
CA ILE A 179 -7.14 -6.83 -8.20
C ILE A 179 -5.94 -6.21 -8.90
N ASP A 180 -6.12 -5.83 -10.16
CA ASP A 180 -5.05 -5.18 -10.93
C ASP A 180 -4.64 -3.85 -10.30
N LEU A 181 -3.32 -3.63 -10.24
CA LEU A 181 -2.77 -2.34 -9.85
C LEU A 181 -3.09 -1.30 -10.93
N PRO A 182 -3.32 -0.02 -10.57
CA PRO A 182 -3.58 1.00 -11.56
C PRO A 182 -2.43 1.09 -12.57
N ALA A 183 -2.77 0.95 -13.83
CA ALA A 183 -1.88 1.16 -14.96
C ALA A 183 -2.14 2.55 -15.55
N ASN A 184 -1.09 3.22 -15.99
CA ASN A 184 -1.22 4.53 -16.62
C ASN A 184 -1.62 4.39 -18.09
N GLU A 185 -2.82 3.87 -18.34
CA GLU A 185 -3.35 3.63 -19.69
C GLU A 185 -3.54 4.94 -20.47
N GLU A 186 -3.92 6.01 -19.76
CA GLU A 186 -4.13 7.34 -20.34
C GLU A 186 -2.83 8.09 -20.65
N GLY A 187 -1.66 7.55 -20.25
CA GLY A 187 -0.36 8.17 -20.48
C GLY A 187 -0.11 9.48 -19.70
N THR A 188 -0.95 9.79 -18.72
CA THR A 188 -0.88 11.04 -17.94
C THR A 188 0.22 10.98 -16.88
N ILE A 189 0.92 12.09 -16.61
CA ILE A 189 1.97 12.16 -15.58
C ILE A 189 1.42 11.79 -14.19
N ARG A 190 0.21 12.25 -13.85
CA ARG A 190 -0.47 11.91 -12.59
C ARG A 190 -0.73 10.42 -12.46
N GLY A 191 -1.24 9.77 -13.51
CA GLY A 191 -1.46 8.33 -13.55
C GLY A 191 -0.15 7.54 -13.42
N ALA A 192 0.95 8.04 -13.97
CA ALA A 192 2.27 7.42 -13.79
C ALA A 192 2.74 7.45 -12.33
N VAL A 193 2.56 8.59 -11.65
CA VAL A 193 2.93 8.75 -10.23
C VAL A 193 2.09 7.83 -9.36
N GLU A 194 0.77 7.81 -9.55
CA GLU A 194 -0.15 6.96 -8.77
C GLU A 194 0.14 5.46 -8.98
N ALA A 195 0.38 5.05 -10.23
CA ALA A 195 0.78 3.67 -10.54
C ALA A 195 2.11 3.31 -9.86
N GLY A 196 3.06 4.25 -9.79
CA GLY A 196 4.31 4.11 -9.06
C GLY A 196 4.08 3.89 -7.56
N GLU A 197 3.32 4.78 -6.92
CA GLU A 197 3.02 4.74 -5.49
C GLU A 197 2.32 3.43 -5.09
N LYS A 198 1.36 2.94 -5.88
CA LYS A 198 0.64 1.68 -5.59
C LYS A 198 1.54 0.44 -5.70
N ARG A 199 2.47 0.44 -6.65
CA ARG A 199 3.49 -0.62 -6.76
C ARG A 199 4.48 -0.59 -5.59
N GLU A 200 4.84 0.60 -5.12
CA GLU A 200 5.67 0.76 -3.93
C GLU A 200 4.95 0.29 -2.66
N GLU A 201 3.68 0.64 -2.50
CA GLU A 201 2.82 0.18 -1.40
C GLU A 201 2.78 -1.36 -1.31
N LEU A 202 2.58 -2.05 -2.44
CA LEU A 202 2.65 -3.51 -2.50
C LEU A 202 4.03 -4.05 -2.12
N ARG A 203 5.11 -3.44 -2.62
CA ARG A 203 6.48 -3.87 -2.30
C ARG A 203 6.78 -3.71 -0.81
N GLU A 204 6.32 -2.63 -0.19
CA GLU A 204 6.45 -2.41 1.25
C GLU A 204 5.67 -3.45 2.06
N ALA A 205 4.42 -3.72 1.68
CA ALA A 205 3.59 -4.73 2.35
C ALA A 205 4.23 -6.13 2.28
N MET A 206 4.69 -6.55 1.09
CA MET A 206 5.45 -7.80 0.90
C MET A 206 6.71 -7.85 1.76
N ARG A 207 7.40 -6.71 1.92
CA ARG A 207 8.59 -6.61 2.78
C ARG A 207 8.24 -6.72 4.26
N ARG A 208 7.09 -6.21 4.72
CA ARG A 208 6.63 -6.35 6.10
C ARG A 208 6.30 -7.81 6.41
N GLU A 209 5.54 -8.49 5.56
CA GLU A 209 5.23 -9.92 5.70
C GLU A 209 6.48 -10.81 5.68
N ARG A 210 7.44 -10.51 4.79
CA ARG A 210 8.71 -11.26 4.78
C ARG A 210 9.47 -11.06 6.09
N ARG A 211 9.48 -9.85 6.64
CA ARG A 211 10.14 -9.57 7.93
C ARG A 211 9.46 -10.26 9.09
N SER A 212 8.13 -10.31 9.15
CA SER A 212 7.41 -11.06 10.19
C SER A 212 7.68 -12.56 10.08
N LYS A 213 7.62 -13.13 8.87
CA LYS A 213 7.93 -14.56 8.64
C LYS A 213 9.36 -14.92 9.04
N ILE A 214 10.34 -14.05 8.74
CA ILE A 214 11.73 -14.27 9.19
C ILE A 214 11.80 -14.28 10.72
N LYS A 215 11.16 -13.31 11.39
CA LYS A 215 11.14 -13.25 12.87
C LYS A 215 10.51 -14.50 13.48
N GLU A 216 9.36 -14.93 12.97
CA GLU A 216 8.68 -16.16 13.40
C GLU A 216 9.57 -17.39 13.19
N SER A 217 10.15 -17.55 12.01
CA SER A 217 11.02 -18.69 11.72
C SER A 217 12.28 -18.72 12.60
N ASN A 218 12.88 -17.55 12.88
CA ASN A 218 14.01 -17.43 13.77
C ASN A 218 13.61 -17.75 15.22
N PHE A 219 12.43 -17.31 15.65
CA PHE A 219 11.90 -17.60 16.98
C PHE A 219 11.68 -19.10 17.15
N LEU A 220 10.97 -19.74 16.22
CA LEU A 220 10.69 -21.18 16.25
C LEU A 220 11.95 -22.04 16.13
N LYS A 221 12.97 -21.57 15.41
CA LYS A 221 14.26 -22.26 15.30
C LYS A 221 15.13 -22.13 16.57
N GLY A 222 14.89 -21.08 17.36
CA GLY A 222 15.60 -20.82 18.62
C GLY A 222 14.93 -21.41 19.86
N MET A 223 13.70 -21.93 19.73
CA MET A 223 13.04 -22.78 20.73
C MET A 223 13.55 -24.21 20.65
#